data_AF-A0A940ZH32-F1
#
_entry.id   AF-A0A940ZH32-F1
#
_cell.length_a   1.000
_cell.length_b   1.000
_cell.length_c   1.000
_cell.angle_alpha   90.00
_cell.angle_beta   90.00
_cell.angle_gamma   90.00
#
_symmetry.space_group_name_H-M   'P 1'
#
loop_
_entity.id
_entity.type
_entity.pdbx_description
1 polymer ?
#
loop_
_entity_poly.entity_id
_entity_poly.type
_entity_poly.pdbx_seq_one_letter_code
_entity_poly.pdbx_strand_id
1 'polypeptide(L)'
;LMFEKGINIFAVSNADEFDRLMNLNFVKPINLLGPVKKMLVEQAIERKPVIERITTQLTADRYALEGKLSRITARTLILWGDTDRLIHIGCVKIFERGIKNSTTVIKKECGHIPMVERPGETAELYLKFLNGTRH
;
A
#
# COMPACT_ATOMS: atom_id res chain seq x y z
N LEU A 1 -0.59 14.34 -2.74
CA LEU A 1 -1.21 13.28 -1.89
C LEU A 1 -2.25 13.89 -0.94
N MET A 2 -3.28 13.15 -0.47
CA MET A 2 -4.30 13.72 0.45
C MET A 2 -3.70 14.30 1.76
N PHE A 3 -2.53 13.80 2.17
CA PHE A 3 -1.71 14.36 3.24
C PHE A 3 -1.23 15.80 3.02
N GLU A 4 -1.15 16.30 1.79
CA GLU A 4 -0.82 17.70 1.50
C GLU A 4 -1.99 18.64 1.78
N LYS A 5 -3.22 18.10 1.83
CA LYS A 5 -4.42 18.85 2.21
C LYS A 5 -4.69 18.81 3.72
N GLY A 6 -3.75 18.29 4.53
CA GLY A 6 -3.91 18.13 5.98
C GLY A 6 -4.88 17.03 6.40
N ILE A 7 -5.35 16.21 5.47
CA ILE A 7 -6.32 15.14 5.74
C ILE A 7 -5.57 13.84 5.98
N ASN A 8 -5.71 13.29 7.20
CA ASN A 8 -5.21 11.97 7.54
C ASN A 8 -6.26 10.89 7.24
N ILE A 9 -6.19 10.33 6.04
CA ILE A 9 -7.14 9.32 5.55
C ILE A 9 -7.09 7.98 6.29
N PHE A 10 -6.01 7.71 7.05
CA PHE A 10 -5.88 6.47 7.82
C PHE A 10 -6.53 6.56 9.21
N ALA A 11 -6.66 7.78 9.74
CA ALA A 11 -7.22 8.05 11.07
C ALA A 11 -8.75 8.24 10.98
N VAL A 12 -9.47 7.14 10.78
CA VAL A 12 -10.93 7.17 10.56
C VAL A 12 -11.70 7.38 11.87
N SER A 13 -12.84 8.07 11.77
CA SER A 13 -13.70 8.44 12.90
C SER A 13 -15.12 7.90 12.81
N ASN A 14 -15.50 7.37 11.65
CA ASN A 14 -16.84 6.88 11.36
C ASN A 14 -16.82 5.89 10.17
N ALA A 15 -17.97 5.26 9.90
CA ALA A 15 -18.12 4.28 8.83
C ALA A 15 -17.89 4.86 7.43
N ASP A 16 -18.27 6.11 7.18
CA ASP A 16 -18.11 6.75 5.86
C ASP A 16 -16.64 7.02 5.56
N GLU A 17 -15.87 7.46 6.55
CA GLU A 17 -14.41 7.62 6.46
C GLU A 17 -13.71 6.28 6.24
N PHE A 18 -14.17 5.23 6.93
CA PHE A 18 -13.69 3.87 6.70
C PHE A 18 -13.97 3.41 5.25
N ASP A 19 -15.19 3.63 4.75
CA ASP A 19 -15.54 3.26 3.36
C ASP A 19 -14.71 4.04 2.35
N ARG A 20 -14.44 5.33 2.59
CA ARG A 20 -13.54 6.13 1.75
C ARG A 20 -12.13 5.56 1.75
N LEU A 21 -11.58 5.20 2.91
CA LEU A 21 -10.26 4.58 3.02
C LEU A 21 -10.22 3.25 2.25
N MET A 22 -11.22 2.39 2.45
CA MET A 22 -11.30 1.11 1.73
C MET A 22 -11.39 1.33 0.22
N ASN A 23 -12.21 2.28 -0.24
CA ASN A 23 -12.30 2.60 -1.66
C ASN A 23 -11.00 3.13 -2.26
N LEU A 24 -10.08 3.71 -1.48
CA LEU A 24 -8.75 4.08 -2.01
C LEU A 24 -7.82 2.89 -2.18
N ASN A 25 -7.99 1.84 -1.37
CA ASN A 25 -7.08 0.69 -1.34
C ASN A 25 -7.31 -0.31 -2.46
N PHE A 26 -8.56 -0.46 -2.93
CA PHE A 26 -8.94 -1.51 -3.89
C PHE A 26 -9.44 -0.93 -5.20
N VAL A 27 -9.23 -1.64 -6.32
CA VAL A 27 -9.99 -1.34 -7.56
C VAL A 27 -11.41 -1.85 -7.43
N LYS A 28 -11.57 -3.13 -7.05
CA LYS A 28 -12.85 -3.74 -6.74
C LYS A 28 -13.08 -3.74 -5.22
N PRO A 29 -14.06 -2.98 -4.69
CA PRO A 29 -14.33 -2.96 -3.26
C PRO A 29 -14.61 -4.35 -2.70
N ILE A 30 -14.10 -4.62 -1.50
CA ILE A 30 -14.44 -5.83 -0.76
C ILE A 30 -15.88 -5.68 -0.24
N ASN A 31 -16.74 -6.66 -0.53
CA ASN A 31 -18.06 -6.74 0.06
C ASN A 31 -17.96 -7.34 1.47
N LEU A 32 -17.87 -6.49 2.49
CA LEU A 32 -17.84 -6.90 3.89
C LEU A 32 -19.25 -7.13 4.41
N LEU A 33 -19.49 -8.28 5.06
CA LEU A 33 -20.74 -8.53 5.77
C LEU A 33 -20.94 -7.47 6.88
N GLY A 34 -22.18 -7.02 7.07
CA GLY A 34 -22.52 -5.92 7.99
C GLY A 34 -21.90 -6.01 9.39
N PRO A 35 -22.02 -7.16 10.11
CA PRO A 35 -21.41 -7.32 11.42
C PRO A 35 -19.88 -7.24 11.41
N VAL A 36 -19.24 -7.80 10.38
CA VAL A 36 -17.78 -7.77 10.21
C VAL A 36 -17.33 -6.34 9.92
N LYS A 37 -18.03 -5.63 9.02
CA LYS A 37 -17.74 -4.22 8.73
C LYS A 37 -17.86 -3.36 9.99
N LYS A 38 -18.93 -3.52 10.78
CA LYS A 38 -19.13 -2.79 12.03
C LYS A 38 -17.96 -2.98 13.00
N MET A 39 -17.56 -4.24 13.23
CA MET A 39 -16.40 -4.57 14.07
C MET A 39 -15.11 -3.91 13.56
N LEU A 40 -14.85 -3.94 12.26
CA LEU A 40 -13.66 -3.33 11.66
C LEU A 40 -13.66 -1.80 11.80
N VAL A 41 -14.83 -1.16 11.64
CA VAL A 41 -14.99 0.29 11.85
C VAL A 41 -14.71 0.64 13.32
N GLU A 42 -15.28 -0.09 14.27
CA GLU A 42 -15.06 0.12 15.71
C GLU A 42 -13.57 0.00 16.07
N GLN A 43 -12.90 -1.06 15.58
CA GLN A 43 -11.46 -1.24 15.79
C GLN A 43 -10.63 -0.11 15.17
N ALA A 44 -11.03 0.38 13.99
CA ALA A 44 -10.31 1.46 13.32
C ALA A 44 -10.44 2.79 14.09
N ILE A 45 -11.63 3.08 14.62
CA ILE A 45 -11.89 4.25 15.47
C ILE A 45 -11.10 4.15 16.78
N GLU A 46 -11.11 2.99 17.44
CA GLU A 46 -10.35 2.76 18.67
C GLU A 46 -8.84 3.00 18.47
N ARG A 47 -8.30 2.59 17.32
CA ARG A 47 -6.88 2.74 16.99
C ARG A 47 -6.49 4.13 16.49
N LYS A 48 -7.46 5.03 16.29
CA LYS A 48 -7.23 6.36 15.70
C LYS A 48 -6.06 7.12 16.36
N PRO A 49 -5.93 7.24 17.70
CA PRO A 49 -4.83 7.99 18.32
C PRO A 49 -3.44 7.42 17.97
N VAL A 50 -3.33 6.09 17.85
CA VAL A 50 -2.10 5.41 17.45
C VAL A 50 -1.78 5.71 15.99
N ILE A 51 -2.78 5.64 15.11
CA ILE A 51 -2.61 5.93 13.68
C ILE A 51 -2.23 7.39 13.45
N GLU A 52 -2.83 8.34 14.16
CA GLU A 52 -2.45 9.76 14.12
C GLU A 52 -0.99 9.99 14.52
N ARG A 53 -0.52 9.31 15.57
CA ARG A 53 0.88 9.36 15.97
C ARG A 53 1.81 8.81 14.89
N ILE A 54 1.52 7.61 14.37
CA ILE A 54 2.31 6.96 13.32
C ILE A 54 2.40 7.85 12.08
N THR A 55 1.27 8.37 11.61
CA THR A 55 1.20 9.19 10.40
C THR A 55 1.90 10.53 10.56
N THR A 56 1.84 11.15 11.75
CA THR A 56 2.65 12.34 12.07
C THR A 56 4.15 12.04 11.94
N GLN A 57 4.61 10.92 12.48
CA GLN A 57 6.02 10.52 12.38
C GLN A 57 6.44 10.19 10.96
N LEU A 58 5.60 9.49 10.19
CA LEU A 58 5.87 9.16 8.79
C LEU A 58 5.95 10.40 7.89
N THR A 59 5.19 11.45 8.22
CA THR A 59 5.12 12.66 7.39
C THR A 59 6.09 13.76 7.82
N ALA A 60 6.79 13.59 8.95
CA ALA A 60 7.79 14.54 9.45
C ALA A 60 9.06 14.55 8.57
N ASP A 61 9.45 13.40 8.02
CA ASP A 61 10.57 13.28 7.08
C ASP A 61 10.17 12.43 5.86
N ARG A 62 9.45 13.07 4.94
CA ARG A 62 8.77 12.41 3.81
C ARG A 62 9.73 11.79 2.79
N TYR A 63 11.01 12.17 2.80
CA TYR A 63 12.01 11.73 1.82
C TYR A 63 13.21 11.03 2.48
N ALA A 64 13.03 10.55 3.72
CA ALA A 64 14.10 9.96 4.53
C ALA A 64 14.74 8.70 3.91
N LEU A 65 14.05 8.05 2.97
CA LEU A 65 14.37 6.69 2.52
C LEU A 65 14.91 6.65 1.09
N GLU A 66 14.60 7.63 0.25
CA GLU A 66 14.99 7.71 -1.16
C GLU A 66 16.53 7.68 -1.31
N GLY A 67 17.22 8.47 -0.48
CA GLY A 67 18.69 8.48 -0.43
C GLY A 67 19.32 7.19 0.11
N LYS A 68 18.53 6.27 0.65
CA LYS A 68 18.98 4.98 1.22
C LYS A 68 18.74 3.81 0.29
N LEU A 69 17.96 3.97 -0.79
CA LEU A 69 17.62 2.88 -1.72
C LEU A 69 18.86 2.18 -2.30
N SER A 70 19.92 2.95 -2.59
CA SER A 70 21.18 2.44 -3.12
C SER A 70 21.94 1.49 -2.17
N ARG A 71 21.56 1.46 -0.89
CA ARG A 71 22.12 0.57 0.12
C ARG A 71 21.50 -0.83 0.06
N ILE A 72 20.39 -1.02 -0.66
CA ILE A 72 19.73 -2.31 -0.81
C ILE A 72 20.52 -3.15 -1.82
N THR A 73 21.22 -4.16 -1.30
CA THR A 73 21.98 -5.14 -2.12
C THR A 73 21.22 -6.45 -2.33
N ALA A 74 20.21 -6.72 -1.51
CA ALA A 74 19.35 -7.88 -1.64
C ALA A 74 18.58 -7.83 -2.97
N ARG A 75 18.36 -9.01 -3.56
CA ARG A 75 17.43 -9.14 -4.68
C ARG A 75 16.06 -8.67 -4.23
N THR A 76 15.44 -7.78 -5.00
CA THR A 76 14.22 -7.06 -4.61
C THR A 76 13.12 -7.22 -5.67
N LEU A 77 11.90 -7.53 -5.23
CA LEU A 77 10.71 -7.49 -6.05
C LEU A 77 9.94 -6.20 -5.76
N ILE A 78 9.70 -5.40 -6.79
CA ILE A 78 8.81 -4.24 -6.74
C ILE A 78 7.48 -4.68 -7.37
N LEU A 79 6.48 -4.96 -6.55
CA LEU A 79 5.13 -5.31 -6.99
C LEU A 79 4.19 -4.13 -6.77
N TRP A 80 3.53 -3.65 -7.83
CA TRP A 80 2.63 -2.50 -7.76
C TRP A 80 1.35 -2.73 -8.54
N GLY A 81 0.24 -2.15 -8.09
CA GLY A 81 -1.00 -2.06 -8.88
C GLY A 81 -1.01 -0.81 -9.77
N ASP A 82 -1.46 -0.93 -11.02
CA ASP A 82 -1.53 0.22 -11.94
C ASP A 82 -2.57 1.28 -11.53
N THR A 83 -3.51 0.91 -10.66
CA THR A 83 -4.62 1.73 -10.20
C THR A 83 -4.50 2.03 -8.71
N ASP A 84 -3.29 2.04 -8.18
CA ASP A 84 -3.02 2.49 -6.82
C ASP A 84 -3.36 3.99 -6.67
N ARG A 85 -4.45 4.27 -5.94
CA ARG A 85 -4.93 5.62 -5.66
C ARG A 85 -4.35 6.21 -4.38
N LEU A 86 -3.63 5.41 -3.59
CA LEU A 86 -3.02 5.81 -2.35
C LEU A 86 -1.58 6.29 -2.57
N ILE A 87 -0.81 5.53 -3.34
CA ILE A 87 0.57 5.84 -3.72
C ILE A 87 0.72 5.73 -5.23
N HIS A 88 1.00 6.86 -5.86
CA HIS A 88 1.04 6.95 -7.32
C HIS A 88 2.13 6.04 -7.91
N ILE A 89 1.78 5.29 -8.97
CA ILE A 89 2.67 4.34 -9.66
C ILE A 89 4.01 4.96 -10.12
N GLY A 90 4.07 6.28 -10.30
CA GLY A 90 5.32 7.00 -10.58
C GLY A 90 6.45 6.71 -9.58
N CYS A 91 6.13 6.34 -8.34
CA CYS A 91 7.10 5.90 -7.34
C CYS A 91 7.93 4.69 -7.79
N VAL A 92 7.38 3.80 -8.63
CA VAL A 92 8.10 2.62 -9.15
C VAL A 92 9.41 3.03 -9.83
N LYS A 93 9.39 4.10 -10.64
CA LYS A 93 10.61 4.60 -11.31
C LYS A 93 11.69 5.06 -10.34
N ILE A 94 11.30 5.54 -9.15
CA ILE A 94 12.23 5.95 -8.09
C ILE A 94 12.88 4.69 -7.51
N PHE A 95 12.10 3.65 -7.22
CA PHE A 95 12.63 2.37 -6.73
C PHE A 95 13.54 1.67 -7.76
N GLU A 96 13.15 1.62 -9.03
CA GLU A 96 13.96 1.03 -10.10
C GLU A 96 15.32 1.72 -10.26
N ARG A 97 15.35 3.05 -10.16
CA ARG A 97 16.60 3.82 -10.20
C ARG A 97 17.42 3.65 -8.92
N GLY A 98 16.77 3.56 -7.78
CA GLY A 98 17.41 3.50 -6.47
C GLY A 98 17.97 2.12 -6.12
N ILE A 99 17.33 1.03 -6.58
CA ILE A 99 17.66 -0.34 -6.20
C ILE A 99 18.23 -1.09 -7.41
N LYS A 100 19.54 -1.33 -7.40
CA LYS A 100 20.26 -1.94 -8.52
C LYS A 100 19.80 -3.36 -8.89
N ASN A 101 19.46 -4.18 -7.89
CA ASN A 101 19.05 -5.58 -8.08
C ASN A 101 17.54 -5.73 -7.88
N SER A 102 16.76 -4.98 -8.67
CA SER A 102 15.30 -4.99 -8.60
C SER A 102 14.68 -5.67 -9.82
N THR A 103 13.52 -6.29 -9.61
CA THR A 103 12.61 -6.75 -10.65
C THR A 103 11.25 -6.13 -10.38
N THR A 104 10.66 -5.51 -11.40
CA THR A 104 9.38 -4.82 -11.28
C THR A 104 8.27 -5.61 -11.93
N VAL A 105 7.12 -5.69 -11.27
CA VAL A 105 5.89 -6.24 -11.81
C VAL A 105 4.75 -5.28 -11.52
N ILE A 106 4.11 -4.80 -12.59
CA ILE A 106 2.90 -3.98 -12.50
C ILE A 106 1.69 -4.86 -12.80
N LYS A 107 0.77 -4.94 -11.84
CA LYS A 107 -0.49 -5.65 -12.00
C LYS A 107 -1.55 -4.70 -12.54
N LYS A 108 -2.10 -5.05 -13.70
CA LYS A 108 -3.22 -4.33 -14.31
C LYS A 108 -4.48 -4.51 -13.50
N GLU A 109 -5.30 -3.47 -13.44
CA GLU A 109 -6.57 -3.47 -12.72
C GLU A 109 -6.41 -3.95 -11.27
N CYS A 110 -5.41 -3.40 -10.59
CA CYS A 110 -5.07 -3.72 -9.21
C CYS A 110 -4.78 -2.45 -8.41
N GLY A 111 -5.28 -2.40 -7.17
CA GLY A 111 -5.14 -1.26 -6.28
C GLY A 111 -3.85 -1.28 -5.45
N HIS A 112 -3.91 -0.64 -4.29
CA HIS A 112 -2.79 -0.45 -3.38
C HIS A 112 -2.29 -1.74 -2.74
N ILE A 113 -3.17 -2.73 -2.56
CA ILE A 113 -2.86 -3.97 -1.82
C ILE A 113 -3.03 -5.23 -2.69
N PRO A 114 -2.13 -5.47 -3.68
CA PRO A 114 -2.19 -6.63 -4.56
C PRO A 114 -2.32 -7.97 -3.85
N MET A 115 -1.69 -8.13 -2.68
CA MET A 115 -1.75 -9.37 -1.89
C MET A 115 -3.15 -9.69 -1.35
N VAL A 116 -4.02 -8.69 -1.24
CA VAL A 116 -5.42 -8.89 -0.82
C VAL A 116 -6.35 -8.92 -2.04
N GLU A 117 -6.10 -8.09 -3.04
CA GLU A 117 -6.96 -7.99 -4.22
C GLU A 117 -6.78 -9.14 -5.21
N ARG A 118 -5.53 -9.58 -5.41
CA ARG A 118 -5.14 -10.66 -6.33
C ARG A 118 -4.24 -11.68 -5.60
N PRO A 119 -4.74 -12.35 -4.54
CA PRO A 119 -3.92 -13.12 -3.61
C PRO A 119 -3.17 -14.28 -4.30
N GLY A 120 -3.86 -15.07 -5.12
CA GLY A 120 -3.26 -16.22 -5.82
C GLY A 120 -2.16 -15.79 -6.79
N GLU A 121 -2.43 -14.79 -7.64
CA GLU A 121 -1.44 -14.26 -8.58
C GLU A 121 -0.24 -13.62 -7.86
N THR A 122 -0.50 -12.89 -6.78
CA THR A 122 0.56 -12.24 -5.98
C THR A 122 1.43 -13.29 -5.29
N ALA A 123 0.83 -14.35 -4.72
CA ALA A 123 1.55 -15.43 -4.07
C ALA A 123 2.39 -16.23 -5.08
N GLU A 124 1.86 -16.57 -6.25
CA GLU A 124 2.60 -17.26 -7.31
C GLU A 124 3.80 -16.42 -7.77
N LEU A 125 3.58 -15.13 -8.01
CA LEU A 125 4.65 -14.20 -8.38
C LEU A 125 5.74 -14.15 -7.32
N TYR A 126 5.34 -14.03 -6.06
CA TYR A 126 6.26 -13.97 -4.93
C TYR A 126 7.06 -15.27 -4.78
N LEU A 127 6.44 -16.44 -4.94
CA LEU A 127 7.13 -17.73 -4.89
C LEU A 127 8.11 -17.91 -6.06
N LYS A 128 7.73 -17.53 -7.29
CA LYS A 128 8.65 -17.53 -8.45
C LYS A 128 9.86 -16.64 -8.19
N PHE A 129 9.61 -15.44 -7.66
CA PHE A 129 10.67 -14.54 -7.23
C PHE A 129 11.56 -15.24 -6.21
N LEU A 130 11.04 -15.76 -5.09
CA LEU A 130 11.86 -16.44 -4.07
C LEU A 130 12.71 -17.58 -4.64
N ASN A 131 12.14 -18.41 -5.52
CA ASN A 131 12.81 -19.57 -6.11
C ASN A 131 13.88 -19.22 -7.18
N GLY A 132 14.04 -17.94 -7.54
CA GLY A 132 15.02 -17.54 -8.56
C GLY A 132 14.58 -17.81 -9.99
N THR A 133 13.34 -18.25 -10.19
CA THR A 133 12.77 -18.51 -11.51
C THR A 133 12.38 -17.17 -12.13
N ARG A 134 12.99 -16.81 -13.27
CA ARG A 134 12.67 -15.56 -13.97
C ARG A 134 11.24 -15.60 -14.52
N HIS A 135 10.60 -14.42 -14.56
CA HIS A 135 9.33 -14.17 -15.26
C HIS A 135 9.54 -14.17 -16.77
#